data_AF-A0AAD8CT61-F1
#
_entry.id   AF-A0AAD8CT61-F1
#
_cell.length_a   1.000
_cell.length_b   1.000
_cell.length_c   1.000
_cell.angle_alpha   90.00
_cell.angle_beta   90.00
_cell.angle_gamma   90.00
#
_symmetry.space_group_name_H-M   'P 1'
#
loop_
_entity.id
_entity.type
_entity.pdbx_description
1 polymer ?
#
loop_
_entity_poly.entity_id
_entity_poly.type
_entity_poly.pdbx_seq_one_letter_code
_entity_poly.pdbx_strand_id
1 'polypeptide(L)'
;MKTLHSMVLMLIILSVIKEALNDPFISKVSKGESATLYCNTSLPAGSQVQWTRRGVSGDKRVIVTRQEDGSIVKEIGDLQNRFQIDNRFSIRIERVDLGDLGTYECGGRETSLIVLLDPPSHTVSEGGSVTLHCGDSAVLAGAGSVRWKQVNGDTSHSILNKDPAGNIVKSVNDPDHRYELRPDSSLYIRKVKSADAGKYQCNGIHVADLKVLTGEWFVFVLLSIFTNI
;
A
#
# COMPACT_ATOMS: atom_id res chain seq x y z
N MET A 1 43.20 -5.20 23.93
CA MET A 1 41.83 -5.72 23.68
C MET A 1 40.77 -4.66 23.41
N LYS A 2 40.84 -3.44 23.98
CA LYS A 2 39.83 -2.37 23.73
C LYS A 2 39.87 -1.77 22.31
N THR A 3 41.03 -1.74 21.68
CA THR A 3 41.25 -1.18 20.34
C THR A 3 40.67 -2.05 19.23
N LEU A 4 40.83 -3.38 19.32
CA LEU A 4 40.28 -4.32 18.36
C LEU A 4 38.74 -4.34 18.38
N HIS A 5 38.14 -4.28 19.57
CA HIS A 5 36.69 -4.20 19.74
C HIS A 5 36.10 -2.91 19.12
N SER A 6 36.81 -1.78 19.27
CA SER A 6 36.41 -0.50 18.69
C SER A 6 36.46 -0.50 17.16
N MET A 7 37.51 -1.09 16.57
CA MET A 7 37.65 -1.19 15.11
C MET A 7 36.59 -2.11 14.48
N VAL A 8 36.28 -3.24 15.12
CA VAL A 8 35.22 -4.16 14.65
C VAL A 8 33.85 -3.49 14.72
N LEU A 9 33.56 -2.75 15.79
CA LEU A 9 32.30 -2.00 15.92
C LEU A 9 32.17 -0.93 14.83
N MET A 10 33.25 -0.21 14.50
CA MET A 10 33.25 0.80 13.44
C MET A 10 33.00 0.19 12.04
N LEU A 11 33.60 -0.97 11.75
CA LEU A 11 33.38 -1.68 10.49
C LEU A 11 31.94 -2.20 10.34
N ILE A 12 31.35 -2.70 11.44
CA ILE A 12 29.93 -3.12 11.46
C ILE A 12 29.02 -1.90 11.26
N ILE A 13 29.31 -0.77 11.91
CA ILE A 13 28.53 0.47 11.72
C ILE A 13 28.62 0.93 10.26
N LEU A 14 29.82 0.91 9.66
CA LEU A 14 30.02 1.26 8.25
C LEU A 14 29.29 0.31 7.30
N SER A 15 29.27 -1.00 7.57
CA SER A 15 28.54 -1.97 6.75
C SER A 15 27.03 -1.79 6.85
N VAL A 16 26.51 -1.59 8.06
CA VAL A 16 25.08 -1.35 8.31
C VAL A 16 24.63 -0.03 7.68
N ILE A 17 25.44 1.03 7.75
CA ILE A 17 25.15 2.30 7.06
C ILE A 17 25.19 2.11 5.54
N LYS A 18 26.13 1.34 5.01
CA LYS A 18 26.21 1.04 3.57
C LYS A 18 25.00 0.25 3.08
N GLU A 19 24.51 -0.71 3.87
CA GLU A 19 23.28 -1.46 3.58
C GLU A 19 22.02 -0.58 3.67
N ALA A 20 21.91 0.27 4.69
CA ALA A 20 20.79 1.19 4.85
C ALA A 20 20.76 2.32 3.80
N LEU A 21 21.91 2.71 3.24
CA LEU A 21 22.00 3.65 2.11
C LEU A 21 21.72 3.01 0.75
N ASN A 22 21.76 1.67 0.67
CA ASN A 22 21.49 0.91 -0.53
C ASN A 22 20.02 0.40 -0.62
N ASP A 23 19.18 0.71 0.37
CA ASP A 23 17.75 0.44 0.28
C ASP A 23 17.13 1.39 -0.76
N PRO A 24 16.50 0.90 -1.85
CA PRO A 24 15.80 1.77 -2.78
C PRO A 24 14.79 2.63 -2.02
N PHE A 25 14.83 3.95 -2.25
CA PHE A 25 13.86 4.84 -1.62
C PHE A 25 12.46 4.49 -2.16
N ILE A 26 11.62 3.82 -1.37
CA ILE A 26 10.28 3.40 -1.78
C ILE A 26 9.25 4.42 -1.29
N SER A 27 8.46 4.96 -2.22
CA SER A 27 7.28 5.78 -1.94
C SER A 27 6.02 4.95 -2.19
N LYS A 28 5.21 4.74 -1.14
CA LYS A 28 3.92 4.03 -1.23
C LYS A 28 2.79 5.05 -1.07
N VAL A 29 1.91 5.14 -2.06
CA VAL A 29 0.85 6.16 -2.11
C VAL A 29 -0.44 5.52 -2.60
N SER A 30 -1.57 5.87 -1.99
CA SER A 30 -2.87 5.33 -2.41
C SER A 30 -3.31 5.96 -3.73
N LYS A 31 -4.02 5.19 -4.55
CA LYS A 31 -4.60 5.69 -5.80
C LYS A 31 -5.48 6.90 -5.51
N GLY A 32 -5.34 7.95 -6.32
CA GLY A 32 -6.04 9.23 -6.16
C GLY A 32 -5.36 10.22 -5.21
N GLU A 33 -4.42 9.79 -4.37
CA GLU A 33 -3.63 10.69 -3.52
C GLU A 33 -2.51 11.37 -4.31
N SER A 34 -1.72 12.23 -3.64
CA SER A 34 -0.54 12.85 -4.23
C SER A 34 0.75 12.22 -3.71
N ALA A 35 1.70 11.97 -4.60
CA ALA A 35 3.05 11.54 -4.25
C ALA A 35 4.04 12.69 -4.45
N THR A 36 5.02 12.82 -3.56
CA THR A 36 6.18 13.70 -3.78
C THR A 36 7.44 12.86 -3.83
N LEU A 37 8.17 12.94 -4.94
CA LEU A 37 9.46 12.28 -5.14
C LEU A 37 10.56 13.34 -5.09
N TYR A 38 11.42 13.22 -4.09
CA TYR A 38 12.43 14.23 -3.80
C TYR A 38 13.67 14.05 -4.67
N CYS A 39 14.11 15.15 -5.31
CA CYS A 39 15.41 15.20 -5.98
C CYS A 39 16.40 15.94 -5.08
N ASN A 40 17.18 15.20 -4.28
CA ASN A 40 18.25 15.81 -3.46
C ASN A 40 19.60 15.59 -4.14
N THR A 41 19.89 16.42 -5.13
CA THR A 41 21.14 16.34 -5.88
C THR A 41 22.04 17.51 -5.50
N SER A 42 23.17 17.22 -4.86
CA SER A 42 24.29 18.16 -4.79
C SER A 42 25.05 18.09 -6.11
N LEU A 43 24.68 18.94 -7.07
CA LEU A 43 25.32 18.98 -8.38
C LEU A 43 26.12 20.29 -8.55
N PRO A 44 27.22 20.26 -9.31
CA PRO A 44 27.96 21.46 -9.69
C PRO A 44 27.04 22.49 -10.35
N ALA A 45 27.31 23.78 -10.10
CA ALA A 45 26.60 24.87 -10.77
C ALA A 45 26.73 24.73 -12.30
N GLY A 46 25.62 24.84 -13.03
CA GLY A 46 25.59 24.63 -14.48
C GLY A 46 25.38 23.17 -14.92
N SER A 47 25.09 22.23 -14.01
CA SER A 47 24.81 20.83 -14.42
C SER A 47 23.36 20.63 -14.89
N GLN A 48 23.18 19.94 -16.01
CA GLN A 48 21.87 19.45 -16.45
C GLN A 48 21.39 18.30 -15.57
N VAL A 49 20.09 18.27 -15.22
CA VAL A 49 19.48 17.22 -14.38
C VAL A 49 18.16 16.79 -14.97
N GLN A 50 17.91 15.49 -15.00
CA GLN A 50 16.68 14.92 -15.51
C GLN A 50 15.97 14.09 -14.45
N TRP A 51 14.65 14.19 -14.45
CA TRP A 51 13.80 13.12 -13.96
C TRP A 51 13.52 12.16 -15.10
N THR A 52 13.79 10.88 -14.87
CA THR A 52 13.36 9.81 -15.77
C THR A 52 12.46 8.84 -15.03
N ARG A 53 11.53 8.24 -15.77
CA ARG A 53 10.63 7.21 -15.28
C ARG A 53 10.81 5.95 -16.09
N ARG A 54 10.91 4.83 -15.41
CA ARG A 54 10.80 3.48 -15.96
C ARG A 54 9.48 2.87 -15.49
N GLY A 55 8.53 2.70 -16.40
CA GLY A 55 7.27 2.02 -16.10
C GLY A 55 7.45 0.51 -15.89
N VAL A 56 6.39 -0.19 -15.50
CA VAL A 56 6.40 -1.67 -15.33
C VAL A 56 6.77 -2.39 -16.63
N SER A 57 6.40 -1.81 -17.77
CA SER A 57 6.74 -2.37 -19.09
C SER A 57 8.24 -2.26 -19.44
N GLY A 58 9.01 -1.55 -18.61
CA GLY A 58 10.44 -1.31 -18.79
C GLY A 58 10.78 -0.08 -19.62
N ASP A 59 9.77 0.60 -20.20
CA ASP A 59 9.94 1.80 -21.01
C ASP A 59 10.48 2.96 -20.16
N LYS A 60 11.65 3.48 -20.55
CA LYS A 60 12.27 4.65 -19.91
C LYS A 60 11.87 5.91 -20.65
N ARG A 61 11.35 6.91 -19.93
CA ARG A 61 10.94 8.21 -20.46
C ARG A 61 11.52 9.33 -19.60
N VAL A 62 11.96 10.42 -20.23
CA VAL A 62 12.32 11.65 -19.51
C VAL A 62 11.04 12.40 -19.18
N ILE A 63 10.85 12.80 -17.91
CA ILE A 63 9.67 13.55 -17.45
C ILE A 63 9.91 15.04 -17.57
N VAL A 64 11.03 15.49 -17.01
CA VAL A 64 11.43 16.89 -16.96
C VAL A 64 12.94 17.01 -16.90
N THR A 65 13.47 18.00 -17.60
CA THR A 65 14.88 18.40 -17.61
C THR A 65 15.03 19.77 -16.98
N ARG A 66 15.98 19.94 -16.05
CA ARG A 66 16.56 21.22 -15.67
C ARG A 66 17.83 21.42 -16.48
N GLN A 67 17.86 22.46 -17.30
CA GLN A 67 18.99 22.82 -18.13
C GLN A 67 20.10 23.49 -17.31
N GLU A 68 21.28 23.64 -17.93
CA GLU A 68 22.46 24.26 -17.33
C GLU A 68 22.21 25.73 -16.92
N ASP A 69 21.38 26.44 -17.68
CA ASP A 69 20.96 27.83 -17.40
C ASP A 69 19.88 27.93 -16.31
N GLY A 70 19.45 26.80 -15.75
CA GLY A 70 18.40 26.69 -14.72
C GLY A 70 16.97 26.64 -15.27
N SER A 71 16.76 26.77 -16.58
CA SER A 71 15.44 26.63 -17.18
C SER A 71 14.89 25.20 -17.04
N ILE A 72 13.57 25.06 -16.95
CA ILE A 72 12.87 23.79 -16.75
C ILE A 72 12.06 23.45 -18.00
N VAL A 73 12.30 22.28 -18.58
CA VAL A 73 11.60 21.76 -19.75
C VAL A 73 10.82 20.50 -19.35
N LYS A 74 9.49 20.52 -19.47
CA LYS A 74 8.65 19.32 -19.31
C LYS A 74 8.67 18.53 -20.63
N GLU A 75 9.13 17.29 -20.58
CA GLU A 75 9.36 16.43 -21.75
C GLU A 75 8.18 15.48 -22.01
N ILE A 76 7.47 15.07 -20.94
CA ILE A 76 6.21 14.33 -21.11
C ILE A 76 5.08 15.33 -21.35
N GLY A 77 4.31 15.07 -22.41
CA GLY A 77 2.98 15.63 -22.60
C GLY A 77 2.04 15.16 -21.48
N ASP A 78 2.09 15.87 -20.37
CA ASP A 78 1.18 15.65 -19.25
C ASP A 78 -0.15 16.37 -19.55
N LEU A 79 -0.97 15.73 -20.39
CA LEU A 79 -2.26 16.26 -20.82
C LEU A 79 -3.21 16.56 -19.64
N GLN A 80 -2.92 16.00 -18.45
CA GLN A 80 -3.69 16.23 -17.23
C GLN A 80 -3.01 17.18 -16.23
N ASN A 81 -1.82 17.69 -16.56
CA ASN A 81 -1.02 18.59 -15.72
C ASN A 81 -0.87 18.11 -14.25
N ARG A 82 -0.74 16.80 -14.04
CA ARG A 82 -0.57 16.15 -12.74
C ARG A 82 0.86 16.21 -12.19
N PHE A 83 1.86 16.40 -13.04
CA PHE A 83 3.27 16.52 -12.65
C PHE A 83 3.62 17.98 -12.37
N GLN A 84 3.71 18.32 -11.09
CA GLN A 84 4.16 19.62 -10.59
C GLN A 84 5.62 19.53 -10.15
N ILE A 85 6.38 20.59 -10.37
CA ILE A 85 7.80 20.66 -10.00
C ILE A 85 7.96 21.75 -8.95
N ASP A 86 8.58 21.43 -7.83
CA ASP A 86 8.87 22.41 -6.79
C ASP A 86 10.19 23.15 -7.04
N ASN A 87 10.49 24.13 -6.18
CA ASN A 87 11.73 24.91 -6.25
C ASN A 87 13.01 24.11 -5.95
N ARG A 88 12.89 22.88 -5.44
CA ARG A 88 14.00 21.94 -5.19
C ARG A 88 14.13 20.91 -6.30
N PHE A 89 13.38 21.06 -7.41
CA PHE A 89 13.34 20.11 -8.50
C PHE A 89 12.79 18.73 -8.09
N SER A 90 12.02 18.66 -7.00
CA SER A 90 11.20 17.48 -6.67
C SER A 90 9.97 17.45 -7.55
N ILE A 91 9.51 16.25 -7.90
CA ILE A 91 8.25 16.08 -8.63
C ILE A 91 7.13 15.71 -7.66
N ARG A 92 6.02 16.45 -7.73
CA ARG A 92 4.75 16.10 -7.09
C ARG A 92 3.80 15.59 -8.16
N ILE A 93 3.34 14.36 -8.00
CA ILE A 93 2.38 13.69 -8.88
C ILE A 93 1.02 13.76 -8.21
N GLU A 94 0.09 14.50 -8.81
CA GLU A 94 -1.28 14.60 -8.32
C GLU A 94 -2.15 13.47 -8.86
N ARG A 95 -3.13 13.04 -8.06
CA ARG A 95 -4.09 11.98 -8.41
C ARG A 95 -3.38 10.76 -8.99
N VAL A 96 -2.49 10.17 -8.20
CA VAL A 96 -1.66 9.03 -8.57
C VAL A 96 -2.56 7.88 -9.07
N ASP A 97 -2.19 7.27 -10.19
CA ASP A 97 -2.88 6.11 -10.74
C ASP A 97 -1.91 4.94 -11.00
N LEU A 98 -2.41 3.74 -11.26
CA LEU A 98 -1.61 2.55 -11.59
C LEU A 98 -0.64 2.81 -12.74
N GLY A 99 -1.05 3.66 -13.69
CA GLY A 99 -0.23 4.10 -14.80
C GLY A 99 1.01 4.90 -14.39
N ASP A 100 1.16 5.32 -13.13
CA ASP A 100 2.32 6.02 -12.57
C ASP A 100 3.30 5.05 -11.87
N LEU A 101 2.92 3.78 -11.65
CA LEU A 101 3.77 2.79 -11.00
C LEU A 101 5.10 2.62 -11.76
N GLY A 102 6.20 2.56 -11.01
CA GLY A 102 7.51 2.31 -11.60
C GLY A 102 8.66 2.93 -10.81
N THR A 103 9.83 2.91 -11.42
CA THR A 103 11.06 3.48 -10.86
C THR A 103 11.30 4.84 -11.48
N TYR A 104 11.61 5.82 -10.65
CA TYR A 104 11.92 7.19 -11.02
C TYR A 104 13.36 7.48 -10.63
N GLU A 105 14.10 8.18 -11.49
CA GLU A 105 15.51 8.48 -11.28
C GLU A 105 15.73 9.98 -11.41
N CYS A 106 16.44 10.58 -10.44
CA CYS A 106 16.91 11.96 -10.50
C CYS A 106 18.38 12.05 -10.11
N GLY A 107 19.23 12.59 -11.00
CA GLY A 107 20.66 12.79 -10.74
C GLY A 107 21.38 11.53 -10.22
N GLY A 108 21.05 10.37 -10.78
CA GLY A 108 21.61 9.07 -10.40
C GLY A 108 21.02 8.42 -9.14
N ARG A 109 20.00 9.02 -8.51
CA ARG A 109 19.26 8.41 -7.40
C ARG A 109 17.93 7.86 -7.88
N GLU A 110 17.67 6.59 -7.58
CA GLU A 110 16.41 5.93 -7.90
C GLU A 110 15.43 5.95 -6.71
N THR A 111 14.15 6.10 -7.02
CA THR A 111 13.03 5.90 -6.11
C THR A 111 11.94 5.08 -6.78
N SER A 112 11.34 4.14 -6.07
CA SER A 112 10.22 3.35 -6.59
C SER A 112 8.91 3.93 -6.09
N LEU A 113 7.98 4.24 -6.99
CA LEU A 113 6.60 4.59 -6.66
C LEU A 113 5.73 3.34 -6.75
N ILE A 114 5.14 2.97 -5.62
CA ILE A 114 4.16 1.90 -5.50
C ILE A 114 2.80 2.55 -5.26
N VAL A 115 1.83 2.18 -6.09
CA VAL A 115 0.44 2.66 -5.99
C VAL A 115 -0.40 1.64 -5.26
N LEU A 116 -0.98 2.02 -4.13
CA LEU A 116 -1.88 1.18 -3.34
C LEU A 116 -3.30 1.37 -3.86
N LEU A 117 -3.96 0.29 -4.26
CA LEU A 117 -5.38 0.32 -4.58
C LEU A 117 -6.21 0.27 -3.31
N ASP A 118 -7.37 0.91 -3.34
CA ASP A 118 -8.37 0.71 -2.30
C ASP A 118 -8.73 -0.78 -2.21
N PRO A 119 -8.85 -1.34 -1.01
CA PRO A 119 -9.21 -2.74 -0.86
C PRO A 119 -10.61 -3.04 -1.40
N PRO A 120 -10.88 -4.27 -1.87
CA PRO A 120 -12.20 -4.65 -2.36
C PRO A 120 -13.28 -4.47 -1.28
N SER A 121 -14.43 -3.94 -1.71
CA SER A 121 -15.63 -3.87 -0.88
C SER A 121 -16.55 -5.06 -1.17
N HIS A 122 -16.82 -5.87 -0.16
CA HIS A 122 -17.73 -7.00 -0.20
C HIS A 122 -19.08 -6.60 0.39
N THR A 123 -20.17 -6.94 -0.29
CA THR A 123 -21.53 -6.72 0.22
C THR A 123 -22.24 -8.06 0.33
N VAL A 124 -22.75 -8.38 1.53
CA VAL A 124 -23.30 -9.69 1.87
C VAL A 124 -24.58 -9.49 2.68
N SER A 125 -25.64 -10.23 2.38
CA SER A 125 -26.84 -10.22 3.22
C SER A 125 -26.60 -10.93 4.55
N GLU A 126 -27.25 -10.44 5.60
CA GLU A 126 -27.23 -11.10 6.91
C GLU A 126 -27.64 -12.57 6.80
N GLY A 127 -26.91 -13.45 7.49
CA GLY A 127 -27.01 -14.91 7.37
C GLY A 127 -26.21 -15.52 6.21
N GLY A 128 -25.71 -14.71 5.27
CA GLY A 128 -24.86 -15.15 4.16
C GLY A 128 -23.44 -15.53 4.60
N SER A 129 -22.56 -15.75 3.62
CA SER A 129 -21.15 -16.08 3.85
C SER A 129 -20.22 -15.27 2.95
N VAL A 130 -18.99 -15.05 3.39
CA VAL A 130 -17.98 -14.30 2.64
C VAL A 130 -16.58 -14.83 2.87
N THR A 131 -15.73 -14.74 1.85
CA THR A 131 -14.29 -15.01 1.93
C THR A 131 -13.55 -13.71 1.67
N LEU A 132 -12.72 -13.30 2.63
CA LEU A 132 -11.85 -12.13 2.55
C LEU A 132 -10.43 -12.62 2.32
N HIS A 133 -9.85 -12.27 1.19
CA HIS A 133 -8.51 -12.69 0.83
C HIS A 133 -7.46 -11.81 1.52
N CYS A 134 -6.41 -12.42 2.07
CA CYS A 134 -5.25 -11.69 2.58
C CYS A 134 -4.37 -11.13 1.43
N GLY A 135 -4.63 -11.56 0.17
CA GLY A 135 -3.94 -11.13 -1.05
C GLY A 135 -2.47 -11.59 -1.13
N ASP A 136 -1.74 -11.08 -2.13
CA ASP A 136 -0.29 -11.24 -2.27
C ASP A 136 0.50 -10.62 -1.10
N SER A 137 -0.16 -10.00 -0.12
CA SER A 137 0.45 -9.66 1.17
C SER A 137 0.89 -10.91 1.96
N ALA A 138 0.46 -12.11 1.56
CA ALA A 138 1.07 -13.37 1.97
C ALA A 138 2.52 -13.53 1.49
N VAL A 139 2.95 -12.81 0.43
CA VAL A 139 4.35 -12.76 -0.03
C VAL A 139 5.22 -11.91 0.91
N LEU A 140 4.63 -10.98 1.66
CA LEU A 140 5.29 -10.32 2.82
C LEU A 140 5.10 -11.11 4.13
N ALA A 141 4.26 -12.15 4.13
CA ALA A 141 4.17 -13.16 5.18
C ALA A 141 5.23 -14.26 4.98
N GLY A 142 6.49 -13.85 4.75
CA GLY A 142 7.67 -14.72 4.64
C GLY A 142 8.00 -15.54 5.91
N ALA A 143 7.03 -15.76 6.79
CA ALA A 143 7.18 -16.51 8.03
C ALA A 143 5.97 -17.41 8.36
N GLY A 144 5.00 -17.62 7.45
CA GLY A 144 3.87 -18.55 7.69
C GLY A 144 2.85 -18.09 8.75
N SER A 145 2.99 -16.88 9.29
CA SER A 145 2.07 -16.30 10.27
C SER A 145 1.06 -15.34 9.64
N VAL A 146 -0.17 -15.39 10.13
CA VAL A 146 -1.31 -14.59 9.66
C VAL A 146 -2.07 -14.06 10.87
N ARG A 147 -2.44 -12.77 10.85
CA ARG A 147 -3.24 -12.13 11.89
C ARG A 147 -4.40 -11.37 11.26
N TRP A 148 -5.62 -11.77 11.57
CA TRP A 148 -6.83 -11.11 11.11
C TRP A 148 -7.41 -10.21 12.20
N LYS A 149 -7.76 -8.98 11.81
CA LYS A 149 -8.43 -8.00 12.65
C LYS A 149 -9.58 -7.34 11.90
N GLN A 150 -10.63 -7.01 12.62
CA GLN A 150 -11.69 -6.10 12.16
C GLN A 150 -11.47 -4.74 12.81
N VAL A 151 -11.60 -3.67 12.03
CA VAL A 151 -11.43 -2.29 12.47
C VAL A 151 -12.70 -1.51 12.12
N ASN A 152 -13.32 -0.95 13.15
CA ASN A 152 -14.55 -0.15 13.09
C ASN A 152 -14.32 1.19 13.78
N GLY A 153 -14.04 2.23 12.99
CA GLY A 153 -13.59 3.53 13.54
C GLY A 153 -12.31 3.35 14.35
N ASP A 154 -12.33 3.75 15.62
CA ASP A 154 -11.19 3.61 16.55
C ASP A 154 -11.13 2.24 17.25
N THR A 155 -12.17 1.41 17.08
CA THR A 155 -12.21 0.07 17.69
C THR A 155 -11.58 -0.97 16.78
N SER A 156 -10.65 -1.77 17.32
CA SER A 156 -9.99 -2.86 16.60
C SER A 156 -10.16 -4.15 17.38
N HIS A 157 -10.72 -5.17 16.73
CA HIS A 157 -10.95 -6.50 17.29
C HIS A 157 -10.09 -7.54 16.58
N SER A 158 -9.24 -8.25 17.33
CA SER A 158 -8.55 -9.42 16.81
C SER A 158 -9.54 -10.55 16.59
N ILE A 159 -9.52 -11.16 15.40
CA ILE A 159 -10.42 -12.26 15.04
C ILE A 159 -9.71 -13.58 15.31
N LEU A 160 -8.60 -13.80 14.62
CA LEU A 160 -7.80 -15.00 14.73
C LEU A 160 -6.36 -14.75 14.31
N ASN A 161 -5.47 -15.64 14.74
CA ASN A 161 -4.09 -15.66 14.32
C ASN A 161 -3.64 -17.09 14.04
N LYS A 162 -2.77 -17.24 13.03
CA LYS A 162 -2.01 -18.45 12.73
C LYS A 162 -0.53 -18.17 12.98
N ASP A 163 0.14 -19.04 13.72
CA ASP A 163 1.58 -18.96 13.94
C ASP A 163 2.37 -19.67 12.82
N PRO A 164 3.71 -19.53 12.76
CA PRO A 164 4.53 -20.21 11.76
C PRO A 164 4.45 -21.74 11.80
N ALA A 165 4.12 -22.33 12.96
CA ALA A 165 3.92 -23.78 13.11
C ALA A 165 2.54 -24.25 12.62
N GLY A 166 1.66 -23.32 12.28
CA GLY A 166 0.32 -23.60 11.77
C GLY A 166 -0.77 -23.65 12.85
N ASN A 167 -0.45 -23.36 14.11
CA ASN A 167 -1.45 -23.32 15.17
C ASN A 167 -2.36 -22.11 15.00
N ILE A 168 -3.66 -22.33 15.07
CA ILE A 168 -4.68 -21.28 14.92
C ILE A 168 -5.29 -20.99 16.28
N VAL A 169 -5.26 -19.72 16.68
CA VAL A 169 -5.92 -19.21 17.88
C VAL A 169 -6.99 -18.22 17.46
N LYS A 170 -8.23 -18.44 17.91
CA LYS A 170 -9.34 -17.49 17.75
C LYS A 170 -9.38 -16.57 18.96
N SER A 171 -9.37 -15.27 18.73
CA SER A 171 -9.47 -14.26 19.80
C SER A 171 -10.92 -13.81 20.05
N VAL A 172 -11.82 -14.09 19.11
CA VAL A 172 -13.26 -13.85 19.27
C VAL A 172 -13.96 -15.01 19.97
N ASN A 173 -14.95 -14.69 20.81
CA ASN A 173 -15.90 -15.68 21.31
C ASN A 173 -16.83 -16.12 20.17
N ASP A 174 -16.57 -17.30 19.62
CA ASP A 174 -17.20 -17.80 18.40
C ASP A 174 -17.77 -19.22 18.61
N PRO A 175 -18.82 -19.36 19.45
CA PRO A 175 -19.43 -20.66 19.76
C PRO A 175 -20.06 -21.31 18.52
N ASP A 176 -20.54 -20.49 17.58
CA ASP A 176 -21.14 -20.92 16.30
C ASP A 176 -20.07 -21.27 15.25
N HIS A 177 -18.78 -21.14 15.60
CA HIS A 177 -17.63 -21.36 14.75
C HIS A 177 -17.66 -20.58 13.43
N ARG A 178 -18.21 -19.37 13.39
CA ARG A 178 -18.45 -18.59 12.17
C ARG A 178 -17.20 -18.18 11.41
N TYR A 179 -16.09 -17.98 12.12
CA TYR A 179 -14.83 -17.55 11.49
C TYR A 179 -13.94 -18.76 11.22
N GLU A 180 -13.39 -18.87 10.02
CA GLU A 180 -12.53 -19.98 9.60
C GLU A 180 -11.37 -19.43 8.78
N LEU A 181 -10.15 -19.88 9.08
CA LEU A 181 -8.99 -19.57 8.26
C LEU A 181 -8.84 -20.65 7.18
N ARG A 182 -8.85 -20.24 5.92
CA ARG A 182 -8.68 -21.12 4.76
C ARG A 182 -7.20 -21.44 4.51
N PRO A 183 -6.88 -22.50 3.75
CA PRO A 183 -5.49 -22.91 3.49
C PRO A 183 -4.62 -21.83 2.84
N ASP A 184 -5.22 -20.97 2.01
CA ASP A 184 -4.62 -19.82 1.35
C ASP A 184 -4.50 -18.58 2.27
N SER A 185 -4.74 -18.75 3.58
CA SER A 185 -4.74 -17.69 4.60
C SER A 185 -5.90 -16.69 4.50
N SER A 186 -6.90 -16.96 3.66
CA SER A 186 -8.11 -16.15 3.56
C SER A 186 -9.03 -16.38 4.77
N LEU A 187 -9.70 -15.32 5.22
CA LEU A 187 -10.71 -15.40 6.28
C LEU A 187 -12.07 -15.71 5.68
N TYR A 188 -12.64 -16.85 6.03
CA TYR A 188 -14.02 -17.19 5.70
C TYR A 188 -14.92 -16.89 6.90
N ILE A 189 -16.04 -16.21 6.65
CA ILE A 189 -17.06 -15.87 7.64
C ILE A 189 -18.38 -16.45 7.16
N ARG A 190 -18.94 -17.39 7.93
CA ARG A 190 -20.29 -17.95 7.68
C ARG A 190 -21.33 -17.30 8.58
N LYS A 191 -22.59 -17.27 8.12
CA LYS A 191 -23.71 -16.67 8.85
C LYS A 191 -23.36 -15.27 9.34
N VAL A 192 -22.98 -14.42 8.39
CA VAL A 192 -22.56 -13.03 8.62
C VAL A 192 -23.67 -12.29 9.38
N LYS A 193 -23.28 -11.54 10.41
CA LYS A 193 -24.16 -10.71 11.25
C LYS A 193 -23.88 -9.23 10.96
N SER A 194 -24.81 -8.34 11.26
CA SER A 194 -24.61 -6.89 11.11
C SER A 194 -23.32 -6.36 11.77
N ALA A 195 -22.95 -6.93 12.93
CA ALA A 195 -21.71 -6.59 13.66
C ALA A 195 -20.41 -6.99 12.93
N ASP A 196 -20.47 -7.85 11.91
CA ASP A 196 -19.32 -8.19 11.07
C ASP A 196 -19.04 -7.10 10.02
N ALA A 197 -19.92 -6.11 9.83
CA ALA A 197 -19.63 -4.99 8.96
C ALA A 197 -18.39 -4.23 9.46
N GLY A 198 -17.51 -3.80 8.55
CA GLY A 198 -16.29 -3.11 8.94
C GLY A 198 -15.13 -3.23 7.97
N LYS A 199 -14.00 -2.62 8.35
CA LYS A 199 -12.73 -2.76 7.63
C LYS A 199 -11.98 -3.97 8.15
N TYR A 200 -11.41 -4.77 7.28
CA TYR A 200 -10.67 -5.97 7.65
C TYR A 200 -9.19 -5.81 7.32
N GLN A 201 -8.36 -6.11 8.31
CA GLN A 201 -6.91 -6.09 8.18
C GLN A 201 -6.33 -7.50 8.28
N CYS A 202 -5.41 -7.81 7.38
CA CYS A 202 -4.56 -8.99 7.44
C CYS A 202 -3.11 -8.55 7.69
N ASN A 203 -2.48 -9.05 8.75
CA ASN A 203 -1.12 -8.69 9.16
C ASN A 203 -0.88 -7.18 9.31
N GLY A 204 -1.93 -6.41 9.62
CA GLY A 204 -1.88 -4.95 9.77
C GLY A 204 -2.10 -4.18 8.47
N ILE A 205 -2.29 -4.86 7.34
CA ILE A 205 -2.65 -4.25 6.06
C ILE A 205 -4.16 -4.30 5.89
N HIS A 206 -4.79 -3.19 5.53
CA HIS A 206 -6.21 -3.15 5.17
C HIS A 206 -6.42 -3.86 3.84
N VAL A 207 -7.21 -4.94 3.84
CA VAL A 207 -7.36 -5.86 2.68
C VAL A 207 -8.80 -6.03 2.21
N ALA A 208 -9.80 -5.60 2.99
CA ALA A 208 -11.19 -5.61 2.54
C ALA A 208 -12.07 -4.66 3.38
N ASP A 209 -13.16 -4.21 2.78
CA ASP A 209 -14.30 -3.61 3.48
C ASP A 209 -15.52 -4.54 3.38
N LEU A 210 -16.17 -4.87 4.49
CA LEU A 210 -17.39 -5.69 4.51
C LEU A 210 -18.61 -4.84 4.85
N LYS A 211 -19.61 -4.87 3.97
CA LYS A 211 -20.94 -4.30 4.18
C LYS A 211 -21.94 -5.43 4.38
N VAL A 212 -22.80 -5.31 5.39
CA VAL A 212 -23.82 -6.32 5.70
C VAL A 212 -25.20 -5.73 5.49
N LEU A 213 -25.98 -6.34 4.61
CA LEU A 213 -27.37 -5.93 4.34
C LEU A 213 -28.29 -6.65 5.33
N THR A 214 -28.89 -5.90 6.25
CA THR A 214 -29.93 -6.39 7.16
C THR A 214 -31.32 -6.24 6.52
N GLY A 215 -32.32 -6.94 7.06
CA GLY A 215 -33.70 -6.95 6.55
C GLY A 215 -34.31 -5.56 6.28
N GLU A 216 -33.92 -4.53 7.05
CA GLU A 216 -34.37 -3.15 6.85
C GLU A 216 -33.91 -2.55 5.51
N TRP A 217 -32.71 -2.92 5.03
CA TRP A 217 -32.17 -2.42 3.77
C TRP A 217 -32.92 -2.96 2.55
N PHE A 218 -33.50 -4.16 2.64
CA PHE A 218 -34.35 -4.70 1.57
C PHE A 218 -35.63 -3.87 1.39
N VAL A 219 -36.19 -3.33 2.48
CA VAL A 219 -37.37 -2.46 2.43
C VAL A 219 -37.04 -1.13 1.76
N PHE A 220 -35.90 -0.51 2.08
CA PHE A 220 -35.48 0.76 1.44
C PHE A 220 -35.08 0.59 -0.03
N VAL A 221 -34.38 -0.48 -0.40
CA VAL A 221 -34.03 -0.76 -1.80
C VAL A 221 -35.30 -1.05 -2.62
N LEU A 222 -36.25 -1.82 -2.09
CA LEU A 222 -37.52 -2.04 -2.78
C LEU A 222 -38.35 -0.73 -2.87
N LEU A 223 -38.46 0.05 -1.79
CA LEU A 223 -39.19 1.32 -1.81
C LEU A 223 -38.58 2.31 -2.81
N SER A 224 -37.25 2.39 -2.94
CA SER A 224 -36.59 3.27 -3.93
C SER A 224 -36.74 2.81 -5.39
N ILE A 225 -37.03 1.53 -5.62
CA ILE A 225 -37.43 1.00 -6.94
C ILE A 225 -38.91 1.31 -7.22
N PHE A 226 -39.78 1.28 -6.20
CA PHE A 226 -41.22 1.55 -6.35
C PHE A 226 -41.62 3.03 -6.27
N THR A 227 -40.74 3.95 -5.82
CA THR A 227 -41.00 5.40 -5.83
C THR A 227 -40.51 6.12 -7.10
N ASN A 228 -39.95 5.38 -8.07
CA ASN A 228 -39.60 5.89 -9.41
C ASN A 228 -40.56 5.39 -10.51
N ILE A 229 -41.84 5.16 -10.17
CA ILE A 229 -42.95 4.99 -11.12
C ILE A 229 -43.99 6.07 -10.85
#